data_AF-A0A3D5SWM5-F1
#
_entry.id   AF-A0A3D5SWM5-F1
#
_cell.length_a   1.000
_cell.length_b   1.000
_cell.length_c   1.000
_cell.angle_alpha   90.00
_cell.angle_beta   90.00
_cell.angle_gamma   90.00
#
_symmetry.space_group_name_H-M   'P 1'
#
loop_
_entity.id
_entity.type
_entity.pdbx_description
1 polymer ?
#
loop_
_entity_poly.entity_id
_entity_poly.type
_entity_poly.pdbx_seq_one_letter_code
_entity_poly.pdbx_strand_id
1 'polypeptide(L)'
;MLVVLVASMAAAFFFLGQAPQKQIAGEDSPQPQTQPTADCSFAGLAATPGGFVNLATALSNCGEDVTGDTALRLVEAGTARSDSNAWLMLGTLYDAAMTDPLFETQLGVSFLDNPGLAAEYYKQAANAGSVEAGARLRGTCGRLQGLTDTLSQGAFDDYCQ
;
A
#
# COMPACT_ATOMS: atom_id res chain seq x y z
N MET A 1 29.25 27.69 40.64
CA MET A 1 27.91 27.64 41.29
C MET A 1 27.28 26.34 40.86
N LEU A 2 27.34 25.29 41.68
CA LEU A 2 26.54 24.97 42.88
C LEU A 2 25.48 23.93 42.50
N VAL A 3 25.72 22.72 43.01
CA VAL A 3 24.90 21.51 42.99
C VAL A 3 23.59 21.73 43.76
N VAL A 4 22.45 21.21 43.28
CA VAL A 4 21.35 20.73 44.14
C VAL A 4 20.72 19.45 43.57
N LEU A 5 20.97 18.35 44.30
CA LEU A 5 20.20 17.11 44.33
C LEU A 5 18.78 17.37 44.88
N VAL A 6 17.78 16.67 44.37
CA VAL A 6 16.61 16.27 45.18
C VAL A 6 16.28 14.81 44.90
N ALA A 7 16.28 14.04 45.98
CA ALA A 7 16.02 12.61 46.03
C ALA A 7 14.67 12.33 46.70
N SER A 8 14.14 11.14 46.39
CA SER A 8 13.28 10.30 47.25
C SER A 8 11.78 10.62 47.36
N MET A 9 10.94 9.64 47.03
CA MET A 9 10.07 9.01 48.03
C MET A 9 9.52 7.66 47.55
N ALA A 10 9.77 6.64 48.36
CA ALA A 10 9.24 5.29 48.25
C ALA A 10 7.77 5.25 48.69
N ALA A 11 6.97 4.41 48.04
CA ALA A 11 5.72 3.89 48.59
C ALA A 11 5.61 2.40 48.27
N ALA A 12 6.19 1.60 49.16
CA ALA A 12 5.93 0.19 49.29
C ALA A 12 4.57 0.00 49.97
N PHE A 13 3.52 -0.36 49.23
CA PHE A 13 2.25 -0.84 49.81
C PHE A 13 1.38 -1.47 48.72
N PHE A 14 1.61 -2.74 48.36
CA PHE A 14 0.56 -3.56 47.71
C PHE A 14 0.92 -5.05 47.76
N PHE A 15 1.18 -5.57 48.96
CA PHE A 15 1.46 -7.01 49.18
C PHE A 15 0.65 -7.55 50.36
N LEU A 16 -0.68 -7.45 50.30
CA LEU A 16 -1.57 -8.17 51.23
C LEU A 16 -2.91 -8.49 50.54
N GLY A 17 -3.10 -9.77 50.18
CA GLY A 17 -4.44 -10.33 49.97
C GLY A 17 -4.73 -10.87 48.56
N GLN A 18 -4.15 -12.01 48.20
CA GLN A 18 -4.78 -12.90 47.22
C GLN A 18 -5.06 -14.24 47.90
N ALA A 19 -6.34 -14.51 48.13
CA ALA A 19 -6.82 -15.82 48.55
C ALA A 19 -6.53 -16.84 47.43
N PRO A 20 -6.24 -18.11 47.75
CA PRO A 20 -6.03 -19.14 46.74
C PRO A 20 -7.34 -19.39 45.99
N GLN A 21 -7.46 -18.88 44.76
CA GLN A 21 -8.52 -19.30 43.86
C GLN A 21 -8.25 -20.75 43.46
N LYS A 22 -9.21 -21.61 43.79
CA LYS A 22 -9.27 -23.00 43.38
C LYS A 22 -9.38 -23.02 41.85
N GLN A 23 -8.26 -23.16 41.15
CA GLN A 23 -8.22 -23.36 39.71
C GLN A 23 -8.96 -24.66 39.38
N ILE A 24 -10.17 -24.54 38.86
CA ILE A 24 -10.81 -25.64 38.14
C ILE A 24 -10.06 -25.71 36.82
N ALA A 25 -9.23 -26.74 36.68
CA ALA A 25 -8.56 -27.09 35.43
C ALA A 25 -9.63 -27.49 34.41
N GLY A 26 -10.19 -26.49 33.73
CA GLY A 26 -10.78 -26.67 32.40
C GLY A 26 -9.61 -26.68 31.43
N GLU A 27 -9.28 -27.87 30.94
CA GLU A 27 -8.28 -28.07 29.90
C GLU A 27 -8.86 -27.60 28.56
N ASP A 28 -8.96 -26.29 28.38
CA ASP A 28 -9.14 -25.67 27.06
C ASP A 28 -7.81 -25.81 26.32
N SER A 29 -7.60 -26.98 25.73
CA SER A 29 -6.57 -27.14 24.70
C SER A 29 -6.89 -26.15 23.58
N PRO A 30 -5.99 -25.20 23.23
CA PRO A 30 -6.21 -24.32 22.10
C PRO A 30 -6.41 -25.19 20.87
N GLN A 31 -7.63 -25.25 20.33
CA GLN A 31 -7.84 -25.88 19.05
C GLN A 31 -6.95 -25.13 18.03
N PRO A 32 -6.14 -25.83 17.22
CA PRO A 32 -5.41 -25.20 16.15
C PRO A 32 -6.41 -24.50 15.25
N GLN A 33 -6.46 -23.16 15.31
CA GLN A 33 -7.20 -22.40 14.32
C GLN A 33 -6.44 -22.59 13.01
N THR A 34 -6.94 -23.47 12.14
CA THR A 34 -6.51 -23.52 10.74
C THR A 34 -6.81 -22.16 10.16
N GLN A 35 -5.77 -21.32 10.07
CA GLN A 35 -5.85 -20.10 9.32
C GLN A 35 -6.32 -20.47 7.91
N PRO A 36 -7.34 -19.78 7.37
CA PRO A 36 -7.73 -19.97 5.99
C PRO A 36 -6.49 -19.84 5.12
N THR A 37 -6.19 -20.86 4.32
CA THR A 37 -5.15 -20.75 3.29
C THR A 37 -5.51 -19.56 2.40
N ALA A 38 -4.55 -18.65 2.20
CA ALA A 38 -4.76 -17.49 1.35
C ALA A 38 -5.19 -17.96 -0.05
N ASP A 39 -6.34 -17.48 -0.52
CA ASP A 39 -6.82 -17.77 -1.87
C ASP A 39 -6.17 -16.79 -2.85
N CYS A 40 -5.15 -17.28 -3.55
CA CYS A 40 -4.37 -16.52 -4.54
C CYS A 40 -5.05 -16.43 -5.91
N SER A 41 -6.29 -16.91 -6.04
CA SER A 41 -7.09 -16.65 -7.24
C SER A 41 -7.48 -15.18 -7.35
N PHE A 42 -7.82 -14.73 -8.57
CA PHE A 42 -8.38 -13.40 -8.77
C PHE A 42 -9.59 -13.13 -7.85
N ALA A 43 -10.48 -14.11 -7.68
CA ALA A 43 -11.69 -13.94 -6.88
C ALA A 43 -11.35 -13.76 -5.39
N GLY A 44 -10.43 -14.58 -4.85
CA GLY A 44 -9.94 -14.45 -3.48
C GLY A 44 -9.27 -13.11 -3.22
N LEU A 45 -8.36 -12.72 -4.11
CA LEU A 45 -7.64 -11.44 -4.00
C LEU A 45 -8.56 -10.24 -4.18
N ALA A 46 -9.48 -10.27 -5.15
CA ALA A 46 -10.42 -9.16 -5.39
C ALA A 46 -11.41 -8.93 -4.24
N ALA A 47 -11.66 -9.97 -3.43
CA ALA A 47 -12.48 -9.91 -2.23
C ALA A 47 -11.72 -9.38 -0.99
N THR A 48 -10.41 -9.08 -1.10
CA THR A 48 -9.60 -8.58 0.01
C THR A 48 -10.18 -7.28 0.58
N PRO A 49 -10.57 -7.25 1.86
CA PRO A 49 -11.08 -6.03 2.48
C PRO A 49 -9.96 -5.01 2.71
N GLY A 50 -10.31 -3.72 2.72
CA GLY A 50 -9.35 -2.63 3.00
C GLY A 50 -8.63 -2.06 1.79
N GLY A 51 -9.14 -2.35 0.57
CA GLY A 51 -8.68 -1.71 -0.66
C GLY A 51 -7.30 -2.17 -1.13
N PHE A 52 -6.69 -1.37 -1.99
CA PHE A 52 -5.48 -1.75 -2.71
C PHE A 52 -4.25 -1.97 -1.79
N VAL A 53 -4.17 -1.30 -0.64
CA VAL A 53 -3.07 -1.48 0.33
C VAL A 53 -3.02 -2.93 0.85
N ASN A 54 -4.18 -3.45 1.27
CA ASN A 54 -4.26 -4.83 1.76
C ASN A 54 -4.12 -5.84 0.61
N LEU A 55 -4.64 -5.50 -0.57
CA LEU A 55 -4.44 -6.28 -1.78
C LEU A 55 -2.96 -6.42 -2.15
N ALA A 56 -2.17 -5.35 -2.10
CA ALA A 56 -0.74 -5.39 -2.40
C ALA A 56 0.02 -6.32 -1.44
N THR A 57 -0.36 -6.32 -0.16
CA THR A 57 0.16 -7.26 0.83
C THR A 57 -0.22 -8.70 0.50
N ALA A 58 -1.48 -8.93 0.10
CA ALA A 58 -1.95 -10.26 -0.30
C ALA A 58 -1.24 -10.76 -1.56
N LEU A 59 -1.04 -9.90 -2.57
CA LEU A 59 -0.27 -10.19 -3.77
C LEU A 59 1.17 -10.60 -3.44
N SER A 60 1.84 -9.84 -2.57
CA SER A 60 3.20 -10.16 -2.12
C SER A 60 3.29 -11.52 -1.43
N ASN A 61 2.27 -11.91 -0.67
CA ASN A 61 2.23 -13.20 0.02
C ASN A 61 1.95 -14.38 -0.92
N CYS A 62 1.20 -14.15 -1.99
CA CYS A 62 0.93 -15.15 -3.00
C CYS A 62 2.11 -15.39 -3.94
N GLY A 63 2.96 -14.38 -4.16
CA GLY A 63 4.18 -14.51 -4.95
C GLY A 63 3.94 -15.12 -6.33
N GLU A 64 4.62 -16.23 -6.64
CA GLU A 64 4.54 -16.89 -7.95
C GLU A 64 3.18 -17.53 -8.25
N ASP A 65 2.30 -17.68 -7.26
CA ASP A 65 0.93 -18.18 -7.47
C ASP A 65 0.04 -17.15 -8.19
N VAL A 66 0.52 -15.91 -8.37
CA VAL A 66 -0.18 -14.84 -9.08
C VAL A 66 0.58 -14.43 -10.35
N THR A 67 -0.07 -14.57 -11.49
CA THR A 67 0.43 -14.06 -12.77
C THR A 67 0.37 -12.53 -12.83
N GLY A 68 1.27 -11.91 -13.60
CA GLY A 68 1.22 -10.47 -13.89
C GLY A 68 -0.14 -9.97 -14.41
N ASP A 69 -0.78 -10.70 -15.33
CA ASP A 69 -2.11 -10.35 -15.86
C ASP A 69 -3.18 -10.28 -14.77
N THR A 70 -3.15 -11.23 -13.83
CA THR A 70 -4.07 -11.24 -12.68
C THR A 70 -3.81 -10.05 -11.78
N ALA A 71 -2.54 -9.74 -11.49
CA ALA A 71 -2.17 -8.58 -10.69
C ALA A 71 -2.63 -7.28 -11.35
N LEU A 72 -2.39 -7.10 -12.65
CA LEU A 72 -2.82 -5.92 -13.40
C LEU A 72 -4.34 -5.76 -13.37
N ARG A 73 -5.10 -6.84 -13.63
CA ARG A 73 -6.57 -6.83 -13.54
C ARG A 73 -7.08 -6.44 -12.15
N LEU A 74 -6.35 -6.79 -11.09
CA LEU A 74 -6.69 -6.41 -9.72
C LEU A 74 -6.43 -4.91 -9.47
N VAL A 75 -5.36 -4.35 -10.03
CA VAL A 75 -5.13 -2.89 -10.04
C VAL A 75 -6.28 -2.19 -10.77
N GLU A 76 -6.63 -2.62 -11.97
CA GLU A 76 -7.73 -2.05 -12.77
C GLU A 76 -9.08 -2.16 -12.06
N ALA A 77 -9.35 -3.28 -11.38
CA ALA A 77 -10.54 -3.41 -10.54
C ALA A 77 -10.53 -2.42 -9.36
N GLY A 78 -9.36 -2.09 -8.83
CA GLY A 78 -9.17 -1.02 -7.84
C GLY A 78 -9.51 0.36 -8.40
N THR A 79 -9.03 0.70 -9.60
CA THR A 79 -9.29 2.00 -10.23
C THR A 79 -10.76 2.19 -10.59
N ALA A 80 -11.44 1.12 -11.02
CA ALA A 80 -12.90 1.11 -11.23
C ALA A 80 -13.71 1.43 -9.95
N ARG A 81 -13.11 1.30 -8.77
CA ARG A 81 -13.71 1.65 -7.46
C ARG A 81 -13.18 2.97 -6.90
N SER A 82 -12.47 3.76 -7.71
CA SER A 82 -11.81 5.01 -7.30
C SER A 82 -10.82 4.82 -6.13
N ASP A 83 -10.17 3.66 -6.04
CA ASP A 83 -9.11 3.44 -5.06
C ASP A 83 -7.88 4.26 -5.45
N SER A 84 -7.48 5.19 -4.57
CA SER A 84 -6.39 6.14 -4.85
C SER A 84 -5.03 5.47 -4.97
N ASN A 85 -4.79 4.35 -4.29
CA ASN A 85 -3.54 3.61 -4.37
C ASN A 85 -3.50 2.72 -5.62
N ALA A 86 -4.65 2.24 -6.09
CA ALA A 86 -4.73 1.56 -7.39
C ALA A 86 -4.41 2.53 -8.55
N TRP A 87 -4.95 3.75 -8.52
CA TRP A 87 -4.61 4.78 -9.50
C TRP A 87 -3.13 5.18 -9.41
N LEU A 88 -2.58 5.30 -8.20
CA LEU A 88 -1.16 5.56 -7.98
C LEU A 88 -0.30 4.45 -8.60
N MET A 89 -0.69 3.19 -8.42
CA MET A 89 0.02 2.05 -8.99
C MET A 89 0.02 2.09 -10.52
N LEU A 90 -1.13 2.32 -11.18
CA LEU A 90 -1.16 2.45 -12.64
C LEU A 90 -0.24 3.57 -13.13
N GLY A 91 -0.24 4.73 -12.47
CA GLY A 91 0.69 5.80 -12.83
C GLY A 91 2.16 5.39 -12.69
N THR A 92 2.48 4.61 -11.65
CA THR A 92 3.83 4.06 -11.42
C THR A 92 4.29 3.17 -12.57
N LEU A 93 3.42 2.28 -13.06
CA LEU A 93 3.78 1.33 -14.12
C LEU A 93 4.08 2.00 -15.47
N TYR A 94 3.58 3.22 -15.69
CA TYR A 94 3.86 4.01 -16.90
C TYR A 94 4.94 5.09 -16.71
N ASP A 95 5.44 5.30 -15.49
CA ASP A 95 6.46 6.31 -15.20
C ASP A 95 7.83 5.66 -15.04
N ALA A 96 8.70 5.71 -16.05
CA ALA A 96 10.02 5.11 -15.97
C ALA A 96 11.00 5.81 -15.00
N ALA A 97 10.62 6.94 -14.41
CA ALA A 97 11.35 7.52 -13.28
C ALA A 97 11.04 6.82 -11.95
N MET A 98 10.02 5.98 -11.93
CA MET A 98 9.57 5.22 -10.77
C MET A 98 9.75 3.72 -11.04
N THR A 99 9.80 2.95 -9.95
CA THR A 99 9.85 1.50 -10.04
C THR A 99 9.09 0.91 -8.86
N ASP A 100 8.21 -0.05 -9.12
CA ASP A 100 7.60 -0.87 -8.08
C ASP A 100 8.16 -2.30 -8.11
N PRO A 101 8.95 -2.73 -7.10
CA PRO A 101 9.57 -4.05 -7.11
C PRO A 101 8.57 -5.22 -7.13
N LEU A 102 7.40 -5.07 -6.49
CA LEU A 102 6.39 -6.12 -6.47
C LEU A 102 5.84 -6.34 -7.88
N PHE A 103 5.41 -5.28 -8.55
CA PHE A 103 4.84 -5.40 -9.89
C PHE A 103 5.89 -5.71 -10.95
N GLU A 104 6.99 -4.98 -10.99
CA GLU A 104 7.95 -5.08 -12.11
C GLU A 104 8.93 -6.23 -11.96
N THR A 105 9.40 -6.53 -10.74
CA THR A 105 10.39 -7.58 -10.52
C THR A 105 9.73 -8.91 -10.16
N GLN A 106 8.81 -8.92 -9.20
CA GLN A 106 8.23 -10.16 -8.70
C GLN A 106 7.10 -10.69 -9.60
N LEU A 107 6.21 -9.81 -10.08
CA LEU A 107 5.05 -10.20 -10.89
C LEU A 107 5.29 -10.04 -12.40
N GLY A 108 6.42 -9.44 -12.81
CA GLY A 108 6.81 -9.26 -14.21
C GLY A 108 5.92 -8.31 -15.00
N VAL A 109 5.22 -7.39 -14.32
CA VAL A 109 4.36 -6.36 -14.92
C VAL A 109 5.17 -5.08 -15.09
N SER A 110 5.54 -4.76 -16.31
CA SER A 110 6.23 -3.51 -16.66
C SER A 110 5.70 -2.98 -17.99
N PHE A 111 5.57 -1.67 -18.11
CA PHE A 111 5.18 -1.00 -19.35
C PHE A 111 6.30 -0.10 -19.86
N LEU A 112 6.16 0.33 -21.11
CA LEU A 112 7.03 1.36 -21.67
C LEU A 112 6.70 2.70 -21.01
N ASP A 113 7.74 3.53 -20.85
CA ASP A 113 7.60 4.91 -20.36
C ASP A 113 6.55 5.66 -21.18
N ASN A 114 5.53 6.17 -20.50
CA ASN A 114 4.51 7.03 -21.05
C ASN A 114 4.16 8.10 -20.01
N PRO A 115 4.91 9.22 -19.96
CA PRO A 115 4.71 10.25 -18.95
C PRO A 115 3.34 10.93 -19.07
N GLY A 116 2.69 10.90 -20.24
CA GLY A 116 1.34 11.42 -20.42
C GLY A 116 0.29 10.58 -19.66
N LEU A 117 0.29 9.26 -19.85
CA LEU A 117 -0.57 8.35 -19.10
C LEU A 117 -0.23 8.33 -17.61
N ALA A 118 1.05 8.40 -17.26
CA ALA A 118 1.46 8.51 -15.86
C ALA A 118 0.88 9.77 -15.20
N ALA A 119 0.95 10.92 -15.87
CA ALA A 119 0.37 12.17 -15.37
C ALA A 119 -1.15 12.07 -15.20
N GLU A 120 -1.85 11.48 -16.17
CA GLU A 120 -3.29 11.23 -16.07
C GLU A 120 -3.63 10.40 -14.82
N TYR A 121 -2.96 9.25 -14.64
CA TYR A 121 -3.24 8.36 -13.51
C TYR A 121 -2.84 8.96 -12.17
N TYR A 122 -1.74 9.70 -12.09
CA TYR A 122 -1.39 10.44 -10.88
C TYR A 122 -2.39 11.56 -10.58
N LYS A 123 -2.95 12.22 -11.59
CA LYS A 123 -4.05 13.19 -11.38
C LYS A 123 -5.28 12.49 -10.80
N GLN A 124 -5.68 11.35 -11.35
CA GLN A 124 -6.81 10.58 -10.82
C GLN A 124 -6.54 10.07 -9.39
N ALA A 125 -5.33 9.59 -9.11
CA ALA A 125 -4.93 9.17 -7.77
C ALA A 125 -5.01 10.33 -6.76
N ALA A 126 -4.53 11.52 -7.13
CA ALA A 126 -4.62 12.71 -6.30
C ALA A 126 -6.08 13.13 -6.05
N ASN A 127 -6.92 13.10 -7.09
CA ASN A 127 -8.36 13.38 -6.97
C ASN A 127 -9.07 12.37 -6.05
N ALA A 128 -8.62 11.11 -6.04
CA ALA A 128 -9.10 10.06 -5.15
C ALA A 128 -8.50 10.15 -3.73
N GLY A 129 -7.60 11.10 -3.46
CA GLY A 129 -7.05 11.36 -2.12
C GLY A 129 -5.67 10.77 -1.85
N SER A 130 -4.94 10.30 -2.86
CA SER A 130 -3.54 9.90 -2.69
C SER A 130 -2.64 11.13 -2.51
N VAL A 131 -2.06 11.26 -1.31
CA VAL A 131 -1.11 12.35 -1.01
C VAL A 131 0.18 12.22 -1.82
N GLU A 132 0.65 10.98 -2.00
CA GLU A 132 1.88 10.69 -2.73
C GLU A 132 1.77 11.06 -4.22
N ALA A 133 0.58 10.84 -4.81
CA ALA A 133 0.34 11.14 -6.21
C ALA A 133 0.64 12.58 -6.60
N GLY A 134 0.40 13.54 -5.70
CA GLY A 134 0.71 14.95 -5.97
C GLY A 134 2.20 15.23 -6.17
N ALA A 135 3.08 14.50 -5.46
CA ALA A 135 4.53 14.65 -5.65
C ALA A 135 4.98 14.00 -6.97
N ARG A 136 4.46 12.80 -7.28
CA ARG A 136 4.77 12.09 -8.52
C ARG A 136 4.26 12.83 -9.76
N LEU A 137 3.06 13.39 -9.68
CA LEU A 137 2.48 14.24 -10.73
C LEU A 137 3.40 15.44 -11.02
N ARG A 138 3.87 16.16 -10.00
CA ARG A 138 4.78 17.30 -10.21
C ARG A 138 6.08 16.89 -10.90
N GLY A 139 6.67 15.75 -10.50
CA GLY A 139 7.86 15.20 -11.15
C GLY A 139 7.60 14.89 -12.63
N THR A 140 6.50 14.19 -12.91
CA THR A 140 6.07 13.83 -14.26
C THR A 140 5.80 15.07 -15.11
N CYS A 141 5.13 16.08 -14.56
CA CYS A 141 4.87 17.35 -15.23
C CYS A 141 6.15 18.12 -15.59
N GLY A 142 7.16 18.08 -14.72
CA GLY A 142 8.48 18.63 -15.05
C GLY A 142 9.15 17.91 -16.23
N ARG A 143 8.97 16.59 -16.33
CA ARG A 143 9.44 15.81 -17.50
C ARG A 143 8.67 16.21 -18.76
N LEU A 144 7.33 16.21 -18.70
CA LEU A 144 6.45 16.57 -19.81
C LEU A 144 6.74 17.97 -20.36
N GLN A 145 7.01 18.95 -19.50
CA GLN A 145 7.36 20.31 -19.91
C GLN A 145 8.63 20.37 -20.78
N GLY A 146 9.56 19.44 -20.58
CA GLY A 146 10.80 19.34 -21.36
C GLY A 146 10.64 18.61 -22.69
N LEU A 147 9.51 17.95 -22.94
CA LEU A 147 9.25 17.20 -24.16
C LEU A 147 8.59 18.12 -25.20
N THR A 148 9.02 17.97 -26.46
CA THR A 148 8.61 18.85 -27.56
C THR A 148 7.65 18.20 -28.55
N ASP A 149 7.31 16.92 -28.36
CA ASP A 149 6.33 16.24 -29.19
C ASP A 149 4.90 16.66 -28.81
N THR A 150 4.00 16.64 -29.79
CA THR A 150 2.63 17.14 -29.64
C THR A 150 1.83 16.38 -28.59
N LEU A 151 2.08 15.07 -28.43
CA LEU A 151 1.34 14.25 -27.46
C LEU A 151 1.72 14.64 -26.03
N SER A 152 3.01 14.77 -25.76
CA SER A 152 3.50 15.19 -24.43
C SER A 152 3.07 16.61 -24.08
N GLN A 153 3.06 17.54 -25.06
CA GLN A 153 2.57 18.90 -24.85
C GLN A 153 1.08 18.91 -24.50
N GLY A 154 0.25 18.14 -25.22
CA GLY A 154 -1.16 18.00 -24.90
C GLY A 154 -1.37 17.43 -23.49
N ALA A 155 -0.65 16.38 -23.13
CA ALA A 155 -0.74 15.81 -21.78
C ALA A 155 -0.30 16.78 -20.67
N PHE A 156 0.72 17.61 -20.94
CA PHE A 156 1.12 18.67 -20.02
C PHE A 156 -0.04 19.67 -19.81
N ASP A 157 -0.65 20.13 -20.89
CA ASP A 157 -1.76 21.09 -20.83
C ASP A 157 -2.99 20.51 -20.10
N ASP A 158 -3.30 19.22 -20.32
CA ASP A 158 -4.48 18.58 -19.74
C ASP A 158 -4.33 18.27 -18.24
N TYR A 159 -3.14 17.89 -17.77
CA TYR A 159 -2.96 17.32 -16.42
C TYR A 159 -2.09 18.14 -15.48
N CYS A 160 -1.24 19.04 -16.00
CA CYS A 160 -0.20 19.72 -15.24
C CYS A 160 -0.46 21.20 -14.92
N GLN A 161 -1.51 21.79 -15.50
CA GLN A 161 -1.92 23.18 -15.25
C GLN A 161 -2.99 23.30 -14.15
#